data_AF-A0A927M8S5-F1
#
_entry.id   AF-A0A927M8S5-F1
#
_cell.length_a   1.000
_cell.length_b   1.000
_cell.length_c   1.000
_cell.angle_alpha   90.00
_cell.angle_beta   90.00
_cell.angle_gamma   90.00
#
_symmetry.space_group_name_H-M   'P 1'
#
loop_
_entity.id
_entity.type
_entity.pdbx_description
1 polymer ?
#
loop_
_entity_poly.entity_id
_entity_poly.type
_entity_poly.pdbx_seq_one_letter_code
_entity_poly.pdbx_strand_id
1 'polypeptide(L)'
;MGAAYDHSLAEAAAERGDWATAIAMVSEFSESYSSDHNRHSLHLWHMDLLVKAGLLAELAELARTDTPARRRLDRFLFEDGRDGELRQRAEHGDKLALYYLVRLLRGRGEQTAARQAVADINPADTYAVELANQDPG
;
A
#
# COMPACT_ATOMS: atom_id res chain seq x y z
N MET A 1 -12.98 -16.66 -28.15
CA MET A 1 -13.69 -16.68 -26.85
C MET A 1 -12.64 -16.41 -25.79
N GLY A 2 -12.61 -15.20 -25.21
CA GLY A 2 -11.79 -14.95 -24.02
C GLY A 2 -12.35 -15.77 -22.87
N ALA A 3 -11.49 -16.37 -22.05
CA ALA A 3 -11.93 -17.13 -20.89
C ALA A 3 -12.76 -16.20 -19.98
N ALA A 4 -13.91 -16.68 -19.49
CA ALA A 4 -14.61 -15.98 -18.43
C ALA A 4 -13.77 -16.04 -17.16
N TYR A 5 -13.71 -14.95 -16.42
CA TYR A 5 -13.02 -14.92 -15.13
C TYR A 5 -13.65 -15.92 -14.15
N ASP A 6 -12.87 -16.89 -13.67
CA ASP A 6 -13.29 -17.88 -12.67
C ASP A 6 -12.77 -17.46 -11.28
N HIS A 7 -13.62 -16.77 -10.54
CA HIS A 7 -13.31 -16.32 -9.17
C HIS A 7 -12.97 -17.47 -8.24
N SER A 8 -13.69 -18.58 -8.34
CA SER A 8 -13.55 -19.71 -7.43
C SER A 8 -12.21 -20.42 -7.59
N LEU A 9 -11.72 -20.53 -8.83
CA LEU A 9 -10.44 -21.14 -9.12
C LEU A 9 -9.28 -20.24 -8.66
N ALA A 10 -9.38 -18.93 -8.83
CA ALA A 10 -8.40 -17.97 -8.32
C ALA A 10 -8.34 -17.97 -6.78
N GLU A 11 -9.49 -18.06 -6.12
CA GLU A 11 -9.58 -18.12 -4.65
C GLU A 11 -8.97 -19.42 -4.13
N ALA A 12 -9.31 -20.55 -4.73
CA ALA A 12 -8.76 -21.84 -4.35
C ALA A 12 -7.23 -21.91 -4.57
N ALA A 13 -6.69 -21.23 -5.58
CA ALA A 13 -5.23 -21.10 -5.75
C ALA A 13 -4.60 -20.30 -4.60
N ALA A 14 -5.20 -19.15 -4.24
CA ALA A 14 -4.75 -18.32 -3.14
C ALA A 14 -4.80 -19.06 -1.79
N GLU A 15 -5.86 -19.84 -1.51
CA GLU A 15 -5.99 -20.64 -0.29
C GLU A 15 -4.91 -21.72 -0.17
N ARG A 16 -4.47 -22.29 -1.29
CA ARG A 16 -3.36 -23.26 -1.34
C ARG A 16 -1.98 -22.62 -1.27
N GLY A 17 -1.90 -21.28 -1.24
CA GLY A 17 -0.64 -20.54 -1.34
C GLY A 17 -0.01 -20.56 -2.74
N ASP A 18 -0.77 -20.96 -3.77
CA ASP A 18 -0.35 -20.84 -5.17
C ASP A 18 -0.59 -19.41 -5.66
N TRP A 19 0.23 -18.50 -5.11
CA TRP A 19 0.11 -17.08 -5.35
C TRP A 19 0.32 -16.71 -6.82
N ALA A 20 1.22 -17.40 -7.52
CA ALA A 20 1.53 -17.12 -8.92
C ALA A 20 0.28 -17.35 -9.81
N THR A 21 -0.40 -18.48 -9.63
CA THR A 21 -1.65 -18.76 -10.35
C THR A 21 -2.74 -17.76 -9.98
N ALA A 22 -2.95 -17.49 -8.69
CA ALA A 22 -3.97 -16.55 -8.25
C ALA A 22 -3.74 -15.14 -8.83
N ILE A 23 -2.51 -14.64 -8.79
CA ILE A 23 -2.12 -13.33 -9.31
C ILE A 23 -2.31 -13.27 -10.82
N ALA A 24 -1.87 -14.29 -11.57
CA ALA A 24 -2.03 -14.33 -13.02
C ALA A 24 -3.52 -14.24 -13.41
N MET A 25 -4.37 -15.02 -12.75
CA MET A 25 -5.82 -15.02 -12.99
C MET A 25 -6.48 -13.70 -12.63
N VAL A 26 -6.14 -13.09 -11.49
CA VAL A 26 -6.80 -11.85 -11.04
C VAL A 26 -6.30 -10.65 -11.86
N SER A 27 -5.00 -10.57 -12.12
CA SER A 27 -4.39 -9.42 -12.82
C SER A 27 -4.90 -9.27 -14.27
N GLU A 28 -5.12 -10.39 -14.97
CA GLU A 28 -5.64 -10.40 -16.36
C GLU A 28 -7.00 -9.69 -16.51
N PHE A 29 -7.85 -9.79 -15.49
CA PHE A 29 -9.21 -9.24 -15.52
C PHE A 29 -9.39 -7.97 -14.68
N SER A 30 -8.34 -7.54 -13.99
CA SER A 30 -8.36 -6.36 -13.12
C SER A 30 -8.13 -5.05 -13.88
N GLU A 31 -8.78 -3.98 -13.42
CA GLU A 31 -8.55 -2.62 -13.91
C GLU A 31 -8.71 -1.58 -12.80
N SER A 32 -7.70 -0.73 -12.60
CA SER A 32 -7.69 0.28 -11.53
C SER A 32 -8.84 1.29 -11.62
N TYR A 33 -9.18 1.77 -12.81
CA TYR A 33 -10.17 2.84 -13.02
C TYR A 33 -11.36 2.37 -13.88
N SER A 34 -11.79 1.13 -13.70
CA SER A 34 -12.97 0.60 -14.38
C SER A 34 -14.26 1.10 -13.73
N SER A 35 -15.27 1.42 -14.54
CA SER A 35 -16.65 1.60 -14.04
C SER A 35 -17.32 0.27 -13.73
N ASP A 36 -16.76 -0.84 -14.23
CA ASP A 36 -17.15 -2.18 -13.84
C ASP A 36 -16.64 -2.48 -12.41
N HIS A 37 -17.59 -2.66 -11.50
CA HIS A 37 -17.31 -2.93 -10.09
C HIS A 37 -16.54 -4.24 -9.90
N ASN A 38 -16.74 -5.23 -10.77
CA ASN A 38 -16.01 -6.50 -10.69
C ASN A 38 -14.54 -6.29 -11.03
N ARG A 39 -14.25 -5.62 -12.16
CA ARG A 39 -12.86 -5.36 -12.59
C ARG A 39 -12.10 -4.50 -11.59
N HIS A 40 -12.77 -3.50 -11.00
CA HIS A 40 -12.18 -2.71 -9.93
C HIS A 40 -11.96 -3.53 -8.64
N SER A 41 -12.90 -4.39 -8.25
CA SER A 41 -12.72 -5.27 -7.08
C SER A 41 -11.57 -6.26 -7.27
N LEU A 42 -11.41 -6.80 -8.49
CA LEU A 42 -10.25 -7.64 -8.84
C LEU A 42 -8.95 -6.85 -8.77
N HIS A 43 -8.95 -5.57 -9.12
CA HIS A 43 -7.76 -4.73 -8.97
C HIS A 43 -7.34 -4.57 -7.51
N LEU A 44 -8.29 -4.33 -6.62
CA LEU A 44 -8.00 -4.26 -5.19
C LEU A 44 -7.49 -5.61 -4.67
N TRP A 45 -8.11 -6.71 -5.09
CA TRP A 45 -7.68 -8.05 -4.69
C TRP A 45 -6.28 -8.40 -5.23
N HIS A 46 -5.94 -7.99 -6.44
CA HIS A 46 -4.60 -8.17 -6.99
C HIS A 46 -3.54 -7.54 -6.06
N MET A 47 -3.77 -6.33 -5.55
CA MET A 47 -2.83 -5.69 -4.62
C MET A 47 -2.70 -6.47 -3.30
N ASP A 48 -3.79 -7.04 -2.80
CA ASP A 48 -3.76 -7.91 -1.62
C ASP A 48 -2.99 -9.21 -1.86
N LEU A 49 -3.12 -9.81 -3.03
CA LEU A 49 -2.37 -11.01 -3.40
C LEU A 49 -0.86 -10.74 -3.47
N LEU A 50 -0.44 -9.60 -4.03
CA LEU A 50 0.97 -9.21 -4.07
C LEU A 50 1.54 -9.09 -2.65
N VAL A 51 0.80 -8.48 -1.72
CA VAL A 51 1.20 -8.41 -0.31
C VAL A 51 1.31 -9.81 0.32
N LYS A 52 0.29 -10.65 0.15
CA LYS A 52 0.28 -12.02 0.71
C LYS A 52 1.40 -12.90 0.15
N ALA A 53 1.79 -12.67 -1.10
CA ALA A 53 2.90 -13.36 -1.75
C ALA A 53 4.28 -12.83 -1.38
N GLY A 54 4.37 -11.72 -0.63
CA GLY A 54 5.64 -11.04 -0.33
C GLY A 54 6.24 -10.28 -1.52
N LEU A 55 5.48 -10.08 -2.60
CA LEU A 55 5.88 -9.44 -3.86
C LEU A 55 5.77 -7.92 -3.76
N LEU A 56 6.48 -7.36 -2.78
CA LEU A 56 6.43 -5.93 -2.46
C LEU A 56 7.16 -5.07 -3.49
N ALA A 57 8.15 -5.62 -4.20
CA ALA A 57 8.85 -4.92 -5.26
C ALA A 57 7.92 -4.68 -6.46
N GLU A 58 7.16 -5.70 -6.85
CA GLU A 58 6.14 -5.62 -7.89
C GLU A 58 5.04 -4.62 -7.49
N LEU A 59 4.58 -4.67 -6.24
CA LEU A 59 3.61 -3.71 -5.73
C LEU A 59 4.17 -2.28 -5.70
N ALA A 60 5.46 -2.11 -5.38
CA ALA A 60 6.13 -0.81 -5.38
C ALA A 60 6.25 -0.22 -6.78
N GLU A 61 6.51 -1.03 -7.80
CA GLU A 61 6.52 -0.57 -9.20
C GLU A 61 5.13 -0.12 -9.65
N LEU A 62 4.08 -0.89 -9.33
CA LEU A 62 2.70 -0.47 -9.60
C LEU A 62 2.36 0.84 -8.88
N ALA A 63 2.75 0.97 -7.61
CA ALA A 63 2.50 2.14 -6.78
C ALA A 63 3.05 3.47 -7.33
N ARG A 64 3.95 3.43 -8.32
CA ARG A 64 4.47 4.64 -8.99
C ARG A 64 3.40 5.38 -9.78
N THR A 65 2.43 4.65 -10.33
CA THR A 65 1.37 5.21 -11.19
C THR A 65 -0.04 4.82 -10.74
N ASP A 66 -0.15 3.80 -9.90
CA ASP A 66 -1.41 3.25 -9.40
C ASP A 66 -1.67 3.69 -7.96
N THR A 67 -2.74 4.47 -7.77
CA THR A 67 -3.09 5.00 -6.45
C THR A 67 -3.58 3.92 -5.48
N PRO A 68 -4.46 2.97 -5.87
CA PRO A 68 -4.75 1.79 -5.07
C PRO A 68 -3.51 1.00 -4.62
N ALA A 69 -2.58 0.72 -5.54
CA ALA A 69 -1.34 0.00 -5.23
C ALA A 69 -0.50 0.74 -4.17
N ARG A 70 -0.31 2.04 -4.36
CA ARG A 70 0.40 2.91 -3.41
C ARG A 70 -0.23 2.90 -2.03
N ARG A 71 -1.55 3.11 -1.96
CA ARG A 71 -2.29 3.07 -0.69
C ARG A 71 -2.15 1.73 0.02
N ARG A 72 -2.17 0.64 -0.76
CA ARG A 72 -2.06 -0.71 -0.20
C ARG A 72 -0.67 -1.00 0.33
N LEU A 73 0.36 -0.59 -0.40
CA LEU A 73 1.76 -0.72 0.01
C LEU A 73 2.03 0.10 1.28
N ASP A 74 1.70 1.39 1.30
CA ASP A 74 1.99 2.23 2.46
C ASP A 74 1.27 1.73 3.72
N ARG A 75 0.02 1.24 3.56
CA ARG A 75 -0.71 0.59 4.64
C ARG A 75 -0.01 -0.67 5.14
N PHE A 76 0.44 -1.53 4.23
CA PHE A 76 1.19 -2.73 4.61
C PHE A 76 2.46 -2.37 5.39
N LEU A 77 3.24 -1.41 4.89
CA LEU A 77 4.47 -0.97 5.55
C LEU A 77 4.19 -0.39 6.94
N PHE A 78 3.09 0.34 7.11
CA PHE A 78 2.63 0.81 8.42
C PHE A 78 2.29 -0.34 9.37
N GLU A 79 1.47 -1.28 8.92
CA GLU A 79 1.00 -2.43 9.71
C GLU A 79 2.17 -3.35 10.12
N ASP A 80 3.15 -3.52 9.23
CA ASP A 80 4.37 -4.31 9.46
C ASP A 80 5.48 -3.52 10.20
N GLY A 81 5.27 -2.23 10.45
CA GLY A 81 6.21 -1.39 11.20
C GLY A 81 7.49 -1.02 10.44
N ARG A 82 7.43 -0.94 9.12
CA ARG A 82 8.56 -0.66 8.20
C ARG A 82 8.75 0.84 7.97
N ASP A 83 9.24 1.53 9.00
CA ASP A 83 9.44 2.99 8.98
C ASP A 83 10.52 3.44 7.98
N GLY A 84 11.58 2.65 7.75
CA GLY A 84 12.62 2.96 6.77
C GLY A 84 12.08 3.05 5.34
N GLU A 85 11.23 2.10 4.94
CA GLU A 85 10.60 2.06 3.63
C GLU A 85 9.55 3.16 3.47
N LEU A 86 8.76 3.43 4.52
CA LEU A 86 7.84 4.58 4.52
C LEU A 86 8.61 5.90 4.37
N ARG A 87 9.75 6.05 5.04
CA ARG A 87 10.63 7.21 4.92
C ARG A 87 11.16 7.39 3.51
N GLN A 88 11.73 6.34 2.92
CA GLN A 88 12.24 6.39 1.55
C GLN A 88 11.15 6.84 0.56
N ARG A 89 9.94 6.28 0.68
CA ARG A 89 8.82 6.65 -0.19
C ARG A 89 8.39 8.11 0.01
N ALA A 90 8.34 8.55 1.26
CA ALA A 90 8.01 9.93 1.62
C ALA A 90 9.05 10.92 1.07
N GLU A 91 10.34 10.60 1.13
CA GLU A 91 11.44 11.37 0.54
C GLU A 91 11.31 11.48 -0.99
N HIS A 92 10.68 10.51 -1.65
CA HIS A 92 10.31 10.57 -3.06
C HIS A 92 8.98 11.30 -3.35
N GLY A 93 8.43 12.01 -2.36
CA GLY A 93 7.22 12.84 -2.49
C GLY A 93 5.91 12.12 -2.19
N ASP A 94 5.95 10.88 -1.68
CA ASP A 94 4.75 10.16 -1.29
C ASP A 94 4.18 10.67 0.04
N LYS A 95 3.25 11.62 -0.06
CA LYS A 95 2.59 12.23 1.12
C LYS A 95 1.86 11.22 2.00
N LEU A 96 1.35 10.13 1.42
CA LEU A 96 0.65 9.10 2.19
C LEU A 96 1.64 8.26 3.01
N ALA A 97 2.81 7.96 2.43
CA ALA A 97 3.89 7.32 3.17
C ALA A 97 4.37 8.21 4.33
N LEU A 98 4.48 9.53 4.13
CA LEU A 98 4.81 10.48 5.22
C LEU A 98 3.78 10.43 6.35
N TYR A 99 2.49 10.45 6.01
CA TYR A 99 1.41 10.31 6.99
C TYR A 99 1.53 9.02 7.82
N TYR A 100 1.74 7.88 7.16
CA TYR A 100 1.88 6.61 7.85
C TYR A 100 3.16 6.52 8.68
N LEU A 101 4.28 7.09 8.21
CA LEU A 101 5.53 7.19 8.97
C LEU A 101 5.30 7.95 10.28
N VAL A 102 4.69 9.14 10.21
CA VAL A 102 4.41 9.96 11.40
C VAL A 102 3.48 9.23 12.36
N ARG A 103 2.43 8.55 11.85
CA ARG A 103 1.55 7.74 12.68
C ARG A 103 2.26 6.57 13.34
N LEU A 104 3.15 5.90 12.62
CA LEU A 104 3.90 4.75 13.14
C LEU A 104 4.82 5.19 14.29
N LEU A 105 5.61 6.24 14.07
CA LEU A 105 6.52 6.79 15.07
C LEU A 105 5.76 7.27 16.31
N ARG A 106 4.64 7.98 16.12
CA ARG A 106 3.77 8.39 17.24
C ARG A 106 3.16 7.21 17.99
N GLY A 107 2.70 6.19 17.27
CA GLY A 107 2.18 4.96 17.86
C GLY A 107 3.21 4.22 18.73
N ARG A 108 4.50 4.41 18.45
CA ARG A 108 5.62 3.90 19.25
C ARG A 108 6.05 4.84 20.40
N GLY A 109 5.42 6.01 20.54
CA GLY A 109 5.82 7.04 21.51
C GLY A 109 7.03 7.87 21.09
N GLU A 110 7.49 7.74 19.85
CA GLU A 110 8.69 8.38 19.31
C GLU A 110 8.38 9.79 18.78
N GLN A 111 7.81 10.65 19.62
CA GLN A 111 7.32 11.99 19.22
C GLN A 111 8.42 12.85 18.58
N THR A 112 9.63 12.80 19.13
CA THR A 112 10.78 13.54 18.58
C THR A 112 11.14 13.05 17.17
N ALA A 113 11.13 11.73 16.95
CA ALA A 113 11.39 11.16 15.63
C ALA A 113 10.29 11.53 14.64
N ALA A 114 9.02 11.53 15.06
CA ALA A 114 7.90 11.94 14.23
C ALA A 114 8.03 13.40 13.75
N ARG A 115 8.39 14.32 14.65
CA ARG A 115 8.65 15.73 14.30
C ARG A 115 9.85 15.88 13.37
N GLN A 116 10.93 15.14 13.64
CA GLN A 116 12.13 15.18 12.82
C GLN A 116 11.84 14.66 11.40
N ALA A 117 11.09 13.58 11.26
CA ALA A 117 10.72 13.03 9.95
C ALA A 117 9.96 14.06 9.10
N VAL A 118 9.02 14.81 9.68
CA VAL A 118 8.32 15.88 8.95
C VAL A 118 9.26 17.02 8.58
N ALA A 119 10.10 17.45 9.52
CA ALA A 119 11.05 18.54 9.29
C ALA A 119 12.06 18.21 8.19
N ASP A 120 12.53 16.96 8.13
CA ASP A 120 13.51 16.48 7.15
C ASP A 120 12.90 16.31 5.76
N ILE A 121 11.67 15.78 5.69
CA ILE A 121 11.10 15.29 4.43
C ILE A 121 10.23 16.36 3.76
N ASN A 122 9.30 16.95 4.50
CA ASN A 122 8.39 17.95 3.96
C ASN A 122 7.85 18.87 5.07
N PRO A 123 8.63 19.87 5.51
CA PRO A 123 8.21 20.79 6.57
C PRO A 123 7.05 21.70 6.16
N ALA A 124 6.74 21.80 4.86
CA ALA A 124 5.62 22.57 4.33
C ALA A 124 4.29 21.79 4.33
N ASP A 125 4.30 20.48 4.62
CA ASP A 125 3.08 19.70 4.74
C ASP A 125 2.41 19.99 6.09
N THR A 126 1.51 20.96 6.10
CA THR A 126 0.82 21.42 7.31
C THR A 126 0.08 20.28 8.02
N TYR A 127 -0.46 19.33 7.26
CA TYR A 127 -1.14 18.17 7.82
C TYR A 127 -0.18 17.23 8.54
N ALA A 128 0.98 16.94 7.93
CA ALA A 128 2.02 16.15 8.58
C ALA A 128 2.58 16.86 9.83
N VAL A 129 2.77 18.19 9.77
CA VAL A 129 3.22 19.01 10.91
C VAL A 129 2.22 18.94 12.06
N GLU A 130 0.93 19.14 11.80
CA GLU A 130 -0.11 19.05 12.82
C GLU A 130 -0.14 17.64 13.44
N LEU A 131 -0.13 16.61 12.59
CA LEU A 131 -0.14 15.22 13.03
C LEU A 131 1.06 14.89 13.92
N ALA A 132 2.26 15.38 13.58
CA ALA A 132 3.48 15.18 14.35
C ALA A 132 3.53 16.00 15.66
N ASN A 133 2.56 16.88 15.90
CA ASN A 133 2.46 17.67 17.13
C ASN A 133 1.28 17.29 18.02
N GLN A 134 0.38 16.43 17.54
CA GLN A 134 -0.70 15.88 18.35
C GLN A 134 -0.16 14.96 19.45
N ASP A 135 -0.76 15.05 20.63
CA ASP A 135 -0.48 14.15 21.75
C ASP A 135 -0.88 12.71 21.40
N PRO A 136 -0.08 11.69 21.79
CA PRO A 136 -0.49 10.31 21.66
C PRO A 136 -1.75 10.10 22.52
N GLY A 137 -2.87 9.80 21.86
CA GLY A 137 -4.14 9.48 22.52
C GLY A 137 -4.12 8.10 23.17
#